data_AF-A0A7V4LXA0-F1
#
_entry.id   AF-A0A7V4LXA0-F1
#
_cell.length_a   1.000
_cell.length_b   1.000
_cell.length_c   1.000
_cell.angle_alpha   90.00
_cell.angle_beta   90.00
_cell.angle_gamma   90.00
#
_symmetry.space_group_name_H-M   'P 1'
#
loop_
_entity.id
_entity.type
_entity.pdbx_description
1 polymer ?
#
loop_
_entity_poly.entity_id
_entity_poly.type
_entity_poly.pdbx_seq_one_letter_code
_entity_poly.pdbx_strand_id
1 'polypeptide(L)'
;MKKLSLILSLFIVSFLCVAPLIAQEEMTREEWQAQMTSYKQQQVELEAEIGKLDVEIAGLKEQSSKLDADITACEDALYAMLGVSRADVAAFDKELNQIENRISELQRMSDAELVNYKDEMLGLDTKLKEMAKSNICLIPRYGDRVKSAQNKLAALMSSIQKEKTYTVGTWSRDRDCLWNIAKKKDIYANPWLWPKIWQGNRDLIRDPDIIKPKWVLKIPEGKELSKEEKSAANRYYKKKAEEAP
;
A
#
# COMPACT_ATOMS: atom_id res chain seq x y z
N MET A 1 4.34 -6.70 36.26
CA MET A 1 4.58 -6.66 37.73
C MET A 1 6.03 -6.36 38.11
N LYS A 2 7.05 -7.12 37.66
CA LYS A 2 8.46 -6.85 38.05
C LYS A 2 9.04 -5.51 37.57
N LYS A 3 8.63 -4.99 36.40
CA LYS A 3 9.09 -3.68 35.90
C LYS A 3 8.43 -2.47 36.59
N LEU A 4 7.23 -2.64 37.14
CA LEU A 4 6.50 -1.58 37.85
C LEU A 4 7.05 -1.37 39.27
N SER A 5 7.46 -2.47 39.92
CA SER A 5 8.10 -2.43 41.24
C SER A 5 9.48 -1.77 41.21
N LEU A 6 10.20 -1.83 40.09
CA LEU A 6 11.56 -1.29 39.95
C LEU A 6 11.57 0.24 39.71
N ILE A 7 10.52 0.75 39.05
CA ILE A 7 10.33 2.19 38.80
C ILE A 7 9.84 2.89 40.07
N LEU A 8 8.99 2.22 40.86
CA LEU A 8 8.53 2.74 42.16
C LEU A 8 9.67 2.84 43.19
N SER A 9 10.60 1.88 43.20
CA SER A 9 11.79 1.94 44.06
C SER A 9 12.79 3.02 43.64
N LEU A 10 12.87 3.37 42.35
CA LEU A 10 13.79 4.41 41.87
C LEU A 10 13.31 5.83 42.24
N PHE A 11 12.00 6.04 42.29
CA PHE A 11 11.40 7.33 42.67
C PHE A 11 11.52 7.61 44.18
N ILE A 12 11.44 6.58 45.01
CA ILE A 12 11.56 6.71 46.48
C ILE A 12 13.00 7.05 46.89
N VAL A 13 14.01 6.52 46.19
CA VAL A 13 15.42 6.80 46.51
C VAL A 13 15.88 8.18 46.00
N SER A 14 15.29 8.69 44.91
CA SER A 14 15.62 10.02 44.40
C SER A 14 15.07 11.18 45.25
N PHE A 15 14.07 10.92 46.11
CA PHE A 15 13.51 11.95 47.00
C PHE A 15 14.27 12.07 48.34
N LEU A 16 15.23 11.19 48.60
CA LEU A 16 15.92 11.09 49.90
C LEU A 16 17.29 11.77 49.97
N CYS A 17 17.78 12.43 48.92
CA CYS A 17 19.16 12.96 48.90
C CYS A 17 19.39 14.42 48.48
N VAL A 18 18.39 15.28 48.30
CA VAL A 18 18.66 16.73 48.16
C VAL A 18 17.56 17.57 48.80
N ALA A 19 17.83 18.11 49.99
CA ALA A 19 17.20 19.34 50.46
C ALA A 19 18.27 20.22 51.14
N PRO A 20 18.51 21.45 50.67
CA PRO A 20 19.28 22.43 51.42
C PRO A 20 18.48 22.91 52.64
N LEU A 21 19.20 23.28 53.69
CA LEU A 21 18.72 24.02 54.87
C LEU A 21 17.89 25.25 54.43
N ILE A 22 16.57 25.15 54.48
CA ILE A 22 15.67 26.30 54.56
C ILE A 22 14.66 25.97 55.66
N ALA A 23 14.52 26.90 56.60
CA ALA A 23 13.63 26.84 57.74
C ALA A 23 12.20 26.44 57.28
N GLN A 24 11.80 25.23 57.64
CA GLN A 24 10.43 24.78 57.59
C GLN A 24 9.77 25.32 58.85
N GLU A 25 8.86 26.28 58.74
CA GLU A 25 7.94 26.61 59.84
C GLU A 25 7.31 25.29 60.28
N GLU A 26 7.58 24.86 61.53
CA GLU A 26 6.96 23.67 62.08
C GLU A 26 5.46 23.93 62.17
N MET A 27 4.71 23.40 61.20
CA MET A 27 3.26 23.44 61.23
C MET A 27 2.76 23.00 62.59
N THR A 28 1.83 23.77 63.14
CA THR A 28 1.24 23.48 64.45
C THR A 28 0.53 22.13 64.43
N ARG A 29 0.37 21.50 65.60
CA ARG A 29 -0.35 20.22 65.74
C ARG A 29 -1.76 20.27 65.12
N GLU A 30 -2.41 21.43 65.19
CA GLU A 30 -3.73 21.65 64.61
C GLU A 30 -3.70 21.67 63.08
N GLU A 31 -2.70 22.31 62.47
CA GLU A 31 -2.51 22.30 61.01
C GLU A 31 -2.22 20.90 60.47
N TRP A 32 -1.43 20.10 61.20
CA TRP A 32 -1.20 18.68 60.88
C TRP A 32 -2.48 17.85 60.97
N GLN A 33 -3.30 18.06 62.01
CA GLN A 33 -4.57 17.37 62.16
C GLN A 33 -5.55 17.77 61.04
N ALA A 34 -5.57 19.04 60.65
CA ALA A 34 -6.38 19.54 59.53
C ALA A 34 -5.93 18.92 58.19
N GLN A 35 -4.63 18.88 57.90
CA GLN A 35 -4.10 18.24 56.69
C GLN A 35 -4.39 16.74 56.67
N MET A 36 -4.17 16.02 57.77
CA MET A 36 -4.47 14.59 57.87
C MET A 36 -5.96 14.30 57.61
N THR A 37 -6.84 15.17 58.10
CA THR A 37 -8.29 15.06 57.86
C THR A 37 -8.63 15.33 56.40
N SER A 38 -8.02 16.35 55.79
CA SER A 38 -8.16 16.67 54.36
C SER A 38 -7.72 15.50 53.47
N TYR A 39 -6.54 14.91 53.72
CA TYR A 39 -6.05 13.78 52.94
C TYR A 39 -6.91 12.52 53.12
N LYS A 40 -7.41 12.25 54.33
CA LYS A 40 -8.38 11.17 54.55
C LYS A 40 -9.67 11.39 53.77
N GLN A 41 -10.17 12.63 53.74
CA GLN A 41 -11.36 12.97 52.96
C GLN A 41 -11.13 12.76 51.46
N GLN A 42 -9.98 13.22 50.93
CA GLN A 42 -9.59 12.99 49.54
C GLN A 42 -9.48 11.50 49.21
N GLN A 43 -8.93 10.69 50.13
CA GLN A 43 -8.86 9.24 49.94
C GLN A 43 -10.26 8.62 49.82
N VAL A 44 -11.18 8.98 50.71
CA VAL A 44 -12.57 8.47 50.67
C VAL A 44 -13.28 8.91 49.38
N GLU A 45 -13.07 10.15 48.94
CA GLU A 45 -13.65 10.66 47.70
C GLU A 45 -13.11 9.94 46.45
N LEU A 46 -11.79 9.74 46.37
CA LEU A 46 -11.16 8.97 45.28
C LEU A 46 -11.60 7.51 45.28
N GLU A 47 -11.71 6.87 46.44
CA GLU A 47 -12.24 5.50 46.55
C GLU A 47 -13.70 5.42 46.06
N ALA A 48 -14.52 6.43 46.39
CA ALA A 48 -15.89 6.51 45.89
C ALA A 48 -15.95 6.75 44.36
N GLU A 49 -15.04 7.54 43.81
CA GLU A 49 -14.92 7.78 42.36
C GLU A 49 -14.46 6.52 41.61
N ILE A 50 -13.47 5.80 42.14
CA ILE A 50 -13.05 4.49 41.60
C ILE A 50 -14.24 3.54 41.56
N GLY A 51 -15.03 3.45 42.63
CA GLY A 51 -16.24 2.62 42.67
C GLY A 51 -17.27 2.99 41.60
N LYS A 52 -17.45 4.28 41.31
CA LYS A 52 -18.33 4.74 40.21
C LYS A 52 -17.79 4.33 38.84
N LEU A 53 -16.49 4.55 38.60
CA LEU A 53 -15.84 4.18 37.34
C LEU A 53 -15.87 2.67 37.09
N ASP A 54 -15.72 1.85 38.13
CA ASP A 54 -15.81 0.40 38.01
C ASP A 54 -17.21 -0.07 37.58
N VAL A 55 -18.26 0.56 38.11
CA VAL A 55 -19.65 0.31 37.70
C VAL A 55 -19.87 0.74 36.25
N GLU A 56 -19.35 1.90 35.85
CA GLU A 56 -19.45 2.38 34.46
C GLU A 56 -18.71 1.45 33.49
N ILE A 57 -17.49 1.01 33.83
CA ILE A 57 -16.72 0.04 33.04
C ILE A 57 -17.48 -1.27 32.90
N ALA A 58 -18.09 -1.77 33.98
CA ALA A 58 -18.90 -2.99 33.94
C ALA A 58 -20.10 -2.82 33.01
N GLY A 59 -20.82 -1.70 33.10
CA GLY A 59 -21.96 -1.38 32.24
C GLY A 59 -21.56 -1.25 30.77
N LEU A 60 -20.46 -0.55 30.46
CA LEU A 60 -19.95 -0.41 29.09
C LEU A 60 -19.52 -1.75 28.48
N LYS A 61 -18.90 -2.63 29.28
CA LYS A 61 -18.54 -3.98 28.84
C LYS A 61 -19.78 -4.82 28.51
N GLU A 62 -20.82 -4.72 29.33
CA GLU A 62 -22.09 -5.41 29.07
C GLU A 62 -22.76 -4.89 27.79
N GLN A 63 -22.79 -3.56 27.59
CA GLN A 63 -23.30 -2.94 26.36
C GLN A 63 -22.52 -3.38 25.12
N SER A 64 -21.18 -3.41 25.20
CA SER A 64 -20.33 -3.91 24.10
C SER A 64 -20.66 -5.36 23.75
N SER A 65 -20.73 -6.24 24.75
CA SER A 65 -21.07 -7.65 24.56
C SER A 65 -22.44 -7.83 23.91
N LYS A 66 -23.43 -7.02 24.32
CA LYS A 66 -24.76 -7.03 23.73
C LYS A 66 -24.74 -6.57 22.26
N LEU A 67 -24.07 -5.46 21.97
CA LEU A 67 -23.93 -4.96 20.60
C LEU A 67 -23.21 -5.97 19.69
N ASP A 68 -22.17 -6.63 20.19
CA ASP A 68 -21.45 -7.68 19.45
C ASP A 68 -22.37 -8.87 19.13
N ALA A 69 -23.22 -9.28 20.09
CA ALA A 69 -24.22 -10.32 19.88
C ALA A 69 -25.30 -9.89 18.86
N ASP A 70 -25.80 -8.65 18.96
CA ASP A 70 -26.79 -8.11 18.03
C ASP A 70 -26.23 -8.01 16.60
N ILE A 71 -24.98 -7.57 16.44
CA ILE A 71 -24.27 -7.54 15.15
C ILE A 71 -24.16 -8.95 14.57
N THR A 72 -23.71 -9.91 15.37
CA THR A 72 -23.56 -11.32 14.97
C THR A 72 -24.90 -11.89 14.48
N ALA A 73 -25.98 -11.62 15.20
CA ALA A 73 -27.33 -12.05 14.84
C ALA A 73 -27.83 -11.39 13.53
N CYS A 74 -27.57 -10.09 13.36
CA CYS A 74 -27.91 -9.38 12.12
C CYS A 74 -27.16 -9.93 10.92
N GLU A 75 -25.87 -10.24 11.07
CA GLU A 75 -25.06 -10.85 10.02
C GLU A 75 -25.56 -12.26 9.66
N ASP A 76 -25.87 -13.09 10.66
CA ASP A 76 -26.36 -14.44 10.43
C ASP A 76 -27.73 -14.42 9.72
N ALA A 77 -28.61 -13.48 10.07
CA ALA A 77 -29.87 -13.27 9.36
C ALA A 77 -29.66 -12.82 7.91
N LEU A 78 -28.72 -11.90 7.67
CA LEU A 78 -28.38 -11.42 6.34
C LEU A 78 -27.80 -12.56 5.48
N TYR A 79 -26.88 -13.35 6.02
CA TYR A 79 -26.28 -14.50 5.33
C TYR A 79 -27.35 -15.54 4.97
N ALA A 80 -28.29 -15.81 5.88
CA ALA A 80 -29.43 -16.67 5.61
C ALA A 80 -30.31 -16.13 4.46
N MET A 81 -30.57 -14.81 4.40
CA MET A 81 -31.32 -14.19 3.29
C MET A 81 -30.61 -14.32 1.94
N LEU A 82 -29.28 -14.24 1.93
CA LEU A 82 -28.48 -14.37 0.71
C LEU A 82 -28.21 -15.83 0.31
N GLY A 83 -28.58 -16.79 1.16
CA GLY A 83 -28.32 -18.22 0.97
C GLY A 83 -26.84 -18.57 1.06
N VAL A 84 -26.06 -17.84 1.85
CA VAL A 84 -24.62 -18.00 1.99
C VAL A 84 -24.28 -18.39 3.43
N SER A 85 -23.29 -19.24 3.66
CA SER A 85 -22.82 -19.55 5.02
C SER A 85 -21.72 -18.59 5.49
N ARG A 86 -21.55 -18.44 6.81
CA ARG A 86 -20.42 -17.68 7.38
C ARG A 86 -19.06 -18.24 6.92
N ALA A 87 -18.97 -19.55 6.65
CA ALA A 87 -17.76 -20.17 6.11
C ALA A 87 -17.46 -19.70 4.68
N ASP A 88 -18.48 -19.59 3.82
CA ASP A 88 -18.33 -19.10 2.44
C ASP A 88 -17.92 -17.63 2.43
N VAL A 89 -18.51 -16.80 3.29
CA VAL A 89 -18.14 -15.39 3.45
C VAL A 89 -16.70 -15.25 3.95
N ALA A 90 -16.29 -16.07 4.93
CA ALA A 90 -14.91 -16.07 5.42
C ALA A 90 -13.90 -16.52 4.34
N ALA A 91 -14.26 -17.52 3.52
CA ALA A 91 -13.44 -17.95 2.40
C ALA A 91 -13.33 -16.86 1.32
N PHE A 92 -14.44 -16.21 0.99
CA PHE A 92 -14.49 -15.09 0.05
C PHE A 92 -13.65 -13.90 0.53
N ASP A 93 -13.77 -13.52 1.81
CA ASP A 93 -12.98 -12.46 2.41
C ASP A 93 -11.48 -12.77 2.34
N LYS A 94 -11.10 -14.01 2.66
CA LYS A 94 -9.71 -14.46 2.55
C LYS A 94 -9.17 -14.36 1.13
N GLU A 95 -9.93 -14.81 0.13
CA GLU A 95 -9.53 -14.70 -1.28
C GLU A 95 -9.43 -13.25 -1.73
N LEU A 96 -10.40 -12.41 -1.34
CA LEU A 96 -10.39 -10.99 -1.66
C LEU A 96 -9.17 -10.28 -1.05
N ASN A 97 -8.86 -10.56 0.22
CA ASN A 97 -7.66 -10.04 0.89
C ASN A 97 -6.37 -10.44 0.16
N GLN A 98 -6.28 -11.68 -0.32
CA GLN A 98 -5.13 -12.15 -1.10
C GLN A 98 -4.99 -11.39 -2.42
N ILE A 99 -6.11 -11.18 -3.14
CA ILE A 99 -6.12 -10.42 -4.40
C ILE A 99 -5.76 -8.95 -4.14
N GLU A 100 -6.34 -8.33 -3.12
CA GLU A 100 -6.05 -6.93 -2.74
C GLU A 100 -4.57 -6.73 -2.39
N ASN A 101 -3.97 -7.66 -1.63
CA ASN A 101 -2.55 -7.65 -1.31
C ASN A 101 -1.70 -7.78 -2.58
N ARG A 102 -2.05 -8.72 -3.46
CA ARG A 102 -1.32 -8.91 -4.72
C ARG A 102 -1.40 -7.68 -5.63
N ILE A 103 -2.58 -7.05 -5.73
CA ILE A 103 -2.74 -5.78 -6.44
C ILE A 103 -1.86 -4.71 -5.81
N SER A 104 -1.79 -4.62 -4.47
CA SER A 104 -0.94 -3.63 -3.79
C SER A 104 0.55 -3.87 -4.08
N GLU A 105 1.01 -5.11 -4.19
CA GLU A 105 2.37 -5.44 -4.62
C GLU A 105 2.62 -4.98 -6.06
N LEU A 106 1.72 -5.32 -6.99
CA LEU A 106 1.81 -4.91 -8.39
C LEU A 106 1.84 -3.37 -8.51
N GLN A 107 1.05 -2.66 -7.72
CA GLN A 107 1.05 -1.19 -7.69
C GLN A 107 2.38 -0.56 -7.29
N ARG A 108 3.26 -1.30 -6.60
CA ARG A 108 4.60 -0.81 -6.22
C ARG A 108 5.66 -1.10 -7.28
N MET A 109 5.35 -1.93 -8.28
CA MET A 109 6.27 -2.28 -9.36
C MET A 109 6.31 -1.17 -10.41
N SER A 110 7.43 -1.08 -11.13
CA SER A 110 7.54 -0.16 -12.26
C SER A 110 6.73 -0.64 -13.46
N ASP A 111 6.29 0.27 -14.34
CA ASP A 111 5.55 -0.09 -15.56
C ASP A 111 6.32 -1.09 -16.44
N ALA A 112 7.65 -1.01 -16.46
CA ALA A 112 8.51 -1.93 -17.19
C ALA A 112 8.49 -3.36 -16.62
N GLU A 113 8.35 -3.52 -15.30
CA GLU A 113 8.24 -4.83 -14.66
C GLU A 113 6.82 -5.38 -14.77
N LEU A 114 5.81 -4.50 -14.69
CA LEU A 114 4.39 -4.85 -14.79
C LEU A 114 4.02 -5.55 -16.09
N VAL A 115 4.72 -5.27 -17.19
CA VAL A 115 4.55 -5.97 -18.49
C VAL A 115 4.68 -7.49 -18.32
N ASN A 116 5.58 -7.97 -17.46
CA ASN A 116 5.80 -9.39 -17.23
C ASN A 116 4.66 -10.06 -16.44
N TYR A 117 3.82 -9.27 -15.77
CA TYR A 117 2.70 -9.74 -14.95
C TYR A 117 1.35 -9.55 -15.63
N LYS A 118 1.32 -9.20 -16.92
CA LYS A 118 0.08 -8.94 -17.67
C LYS A 118 -0.90 -10.11 -17.63
N ASP A 119 -0.42 -11.34 -17.83
CA ASP A 119 -1.27 -12.54 -17.81
C ASP A 119 -1.83 -12.81 -16.41
N GLU A 120 -1.03 -12.56 -15.37
CA GLU A 120 -1.49 -12.65 -13.98
C GLU A 120 -2.58 -11.63 -13.69
N MET A 121 -2.38 -10.38 -14.12
CA MET A 121 -3.36 -9.31 -13.97
C MET A 121 -4.68 -9.66 -14.66
N LEU A 122 -4.64 -10.25 -15.86
CA LEU A 122 -5.85 -10.73 -16.56
C LEU A 122 -6.54 -11.87 -15.79
N GLY A 123 -5.76 -12.75 -15.18
CA GLY A 123 -6.27 -13.78 -14.28
C GLY A 123 -6.97 -13.19 -13.05
N LEU A 124 -6.36 -12.18 -12.41
CA LEU A 124 -6.95 -11.47 -11.27
C LEU A 124 -8.23 -10.73 -11.66
N ASP A 125 -8.27 -10.10 -12.83
CA ASP A 125 -9.48 -9.41 -13.34
C ASP A 125 -10.61 -10.41 -13.57
N THR A 126 -10.29 -11.58 -14.14
CA THR A 126 -11.27 -12.66 -14.34
C THR A 126 -11.82 -13.16 -13.01
N LYS A 127 -10.95 -13.38 -12.01
CA LYS A 127 -11.37 -13.76 -10.66
C LYS A 127 -12.27 -12.71 -10.02
N LEU A 128 -11.88 -11.43 -10.06
CA LEU A 128 -12.68 -10.34 -9.51
C LEU A 128 -14.04 -10.20 -10.20
N LYS A 129 -14.13 -10.45 -11.51
CA LYS A 129 -15.40 -10.49 -12.25
C LYS A 129 -16.29 -11.65 -11.82
N GLU A 130 -15.70 -12.81 -11.53
CA GLU A 130 -16.46 -13.96 -11.02
C GLU A 130 -16.93 -13.71 -9.59
N MET A 131 -16.06 -13.19 -8.73
CA MET A 131 -16.41 -12.78 -7.37
C MET A 131 -17.55 -11.76 -7.35
N ALA A 132 -17.56 -10.81 -8.29
CA ALA A 132 -18.62 -9.81 -8.44
C ALA A 132 -20.01 -10.40 -8.76
N LYS A 133 -20.09 -11.62 -9.30
CA LYS A 133 -21.37 -12.32 -9.55
C LYS A 133 -21.92 -13.02 -8.31
N SER A 134 -21.10 -13.25 -7.30
CA SER A 134 -21.54 -13.93 -6.08
C SER A 134 -22.55 -13.08 -5.30
N ASN A 135 -23.50 -13.73 -4.63
CA ASN A 135 -24.46 -13.05 -3.76
C ASN A 135 -23.79 -12.27 -2.62
N ILE A 136 -22.55 -12.63 -2.25
CA ILE A 136 -21.75 -11.96 -1.22
C ILE A 136 -21.47 -10.50 -1.61
N CYS A 137 -21.34 -10.19 -2.92
CA CYS A 137 -21.13 -8.82 -3.38
C CYS A 137 -22.36 -7.92 -3.24
N LEU A 138 -23.55 -8.46 -2.95
CA LEU A 138 -24.73 -7.65 -2.60
C LEU A 138 -24.56 -6.96 -1.24
N ILE A 139 -23.66 -7.47 -0.40
CA ILE A 139 -23.27 -6.82 0.85
C ILE A 139 -22.37 -5.63 0.50
N PRO A 140 -22.74 -4.38 0.83
CA PRO A 140 -21.98 -3.20 0.41
C PRO A 140 -20.50 -3.26 0.76
N ARG A 141 -20.16 -3.75 1.97
CA ARG A 141 -18.77 -3.87 2.44
C ARG A 141 -17.89 -4.70 1.50
N TYR A 142 -18.44 -5.72 0.83
CA TYR A 142 -17.71 -6.58 -0.10
C TYR A 142 -17.81 -6.07 -1.54
N GLY A 143 -18.99 -5.61 -1.97
CA GLY A 143 -19.18 -5.05 -3.30
C GLY A 143 -18.28 -3.84 -3.56
N ASP A 144 -18.15 -2.93 -2.59
CA ASP A 144 -17.30 -1.74 -2.70
C ASP A 144 -15.81 -2.11 -2.78
N ARG A 145 -15.39 -3.11 -2.01
CA ARG A 145 -14.01 -3.62 -2.01
C ARG A 145 -13.66 -4.29 -3.35
N VAL A 146 -14.51 -5.16 -3.86
CA VAL A 146 -14.33 -5.79 -5.18
C VAL A 146 -14.26 -4.73 -6.28
N LYS A 147 -15.16 -3.74 -6.26
CA LYS A 147 -15.14 -2.62 -7.22
C LYS A 147 -13.86 -1.79 -7.11
N SER A 148 -13.40 -1.51 -5.89
CA SER A 148 -12.13 -0.81 -5.64
C SER A 148 -10.94 -1.60 -6.19
N ALA A 149 -10.90 -2.92 -5.97
CA ALA A 149 -9.88 -3.81 -6.51
C ALA A 149 -9.90 -3.83 -8.05
N GLN A 150 -11.09 -3.96 -8.66
CA GLN A 150 -11.26 -3.89 -10.12
C GLN A 150 -10.74 -2.57 -10.70
N ASN A 151 -11.09 -1.44 -10.07
CA ASN A 151 -10.65 -0.12 -10.52
C ASN A 151 -9.12 0.03 -10.43
N LYS A 152 -8.51 -0.43 -9.34
CA LYS A 152 -7.04 -0.40 -9.17
C LYS A 152 -6.35 -1.26 -10.21
N LEU A 153 -6.87 -2.46 -10.47
CA LEU A 153 -6.31 -3.38 -11.45
C LEU A 153 -6.46 -2.85 -12.88
N ALA A 154 -7.63 -2.29 -13.22
CA ALA A 154 -7.87 -1.64 -14.51
C ALA A 154 -6.93 -0.44 -14.73
N ALA A 155 -6.70 0.37 -13.68
CA ALA A 155 -5.74 1.47 -13.74
C ALA A 155 -4.31 1.00 -14.03
N LEU A 156 -3.88 -0.10 -13.40
CA LEU A 156 -2.59 -0.73 -13.69
C LEU A 156 -2.52 -1.29 -15.11
N MET A 157 -3.54 -2.01 -15.57
CA MET A 157 -3.57 -2.50 -16.95
C MET A 157 -3.51 -1.34 -17.96
N SER A 158 -4.19 -0.24 -17.66
CA SER A 158 -4.18 0.95 -18.49
C SER A 158 -2.83 1.67 -18.51
N SER A 159 -2.08 1.68 -17.40
CA SER A 159 -0.73 2.27 -17.38
C SER A 159 0.20 1.52 -18.33
N ILE A 160 0.12 0.20 -18.34
CA ILE A 160 0.90 -0.67 -19.24
C ILE A 160 0.45 -0.53 -20.70
N GLN A 161 -0.86 -0.38 -20.96
CA GLN A 161 -1.42 -0.32 -22.31
C GLN A 161 -1.15 1.02 -23.02
N LYS A 162 -0.78 2.07 -22.29
CA LYS A 162 -0.34 3.35 -22.88
C LYS A 162 1.07 3.24 -23.49
N GLU A 163 1.36 2.16 -24.22
CA GLU A 163 2.50 2.10 -25.13
C GLU A 163 2.36 3.27 -26.11
N LYS A 164 3.16 4.32 -25.91
CA LYS A 164 3.23 5.41 -26.89
C LYS A 164 3.66 4.77 -28.20
N THR A 165 2.89 4.98 -29.27
CA THR A 165 3.31 4.57 -30.61
C THR A 165 3.82 5.77 -31.38
N TYR A 166 4.94 5.63 -32.07
CA TYR A 166 5.47 6.64 -32.96
C TYR A 166 5.39 6.17 -34.40
N THR A 167 4.78 6.98 -35.27
CA THR A 167 4.77 6.70 -36.71
C THR A 167 6.03 7.30 -37.32
N VAL A 168 6.90 6.45 -37.87
CA VAL A 168 8.16 6.86 -38.50
C VAL A 168 7.89 7.78 -39.67
N GLY A 169 8.47 8.98 -39.59
CA GLY A 169 8.46 9.98 -40.63
C GLY A 169 9.38 9.62 -41.80
N THR A 170 9.60 10.59 -42.68
CA THR A 170 10.55 10.39 -43.80
C THR A 170 11.92 10.94 -43.43
N TRP A 171 13.00 10.32 -43.93
CA TRP A 171 14.36 10.81 -43.70
C TRP A 171 14.53 12.27 -44.16
N SER A 172 13.94 12.61 -45.31
CA SER A 172 14.05 13.96 -45.88
C SER A 172 13.35 15.05 -45.06
N ARG A 173 12.28 14.72 -44.31
CA ARG A 173 11.51 15.71 -43.54
C ARG A 173 11.89 15.69 -42.07
N ASP A 174 11.87 14.51 -41.48
CA ASP A 174 11.92 14.33 -40.02
C ASP A 174 13.31 13.86 -39.55
N ARG A 175 14.16 13.39 -40.49
CA ARG A 175 15.45 12.73 -40.22
C ARG A 175 15.31 11.63 -39.17
N ASP A 176 14.21 10.89 -39.25
CA ASP A 176 13.89 9.85 -38.29
C ASP A 176 14.86 8.68 -38.45
N CYS A 177 15.62 8.45 -37.38
CA CYS A 177 16.32 7.22 -37.07
C CYS A 177 16.04 6.91 -35.60
N LEU A 178 16.30 5.69 -35.13
CA LEU A 178 16.02 5.30 -33.74
C LEU A 178 16.63 6.28 -32.72
N TRP A 179 17.84 6.78 -33.01
CA TRP A 179 18.53 7.80 -32.22
C TRP A 179 17.77 9.13 -32.16
N ASN A 180 17.33 9.66 -33.31
CA ASN A 180 16.62 10.92 -33.38
C ASN A 180 15.19 10.83 -32.83
N ILE A 181 14.53 9.67 -32.97
CA ILE A 181 13.23 9.41 -32.36
C ILE A 181 13.36 9.42 -30.83
N ALA A 182 14.34 8.71 -30.28
CA ALA A 182 14.61 8.71 -28.83
C ALA A 182 14.96 10.11 -28.28
N LYS A 183 15.62 10.94 -29.09
CA LYS A 183 15.98 12.33 -28.75
C LYS A 183 14.79 13.28 -28.62
N LYS A 184 13.64 12.99 -29.25
CA LYS A 184 12.46 13.89 -29.20
C LYS A 184 11.99 14.07 -27.76
N LYS A 185 11.61 15.31 -27.39
CA LYS A 185 11.16 15.65 -26.03
C LYS A 185 9.90 14.87 -25.63
N ASP A 186 9.03 14.60 -26.59
CA ASP A 186 7.76 13.89 -26.35
C ASP A 186 7.92 12.36 -26.22
N ILE A 187 9.12 11.85 -26.57
CA ILE A 187 9.50 10.44 -26.52
C ILE A 187 10.30 10.16 -25.24
N TYR A 188 11.62 10.39 -25.25
CA TYR A 188 12.46 10.21 -24.06
C TYR A 188 13.35 11.39 -23.71
N ALA A 189 13.50 12.38 -24.61
CA ALA A 189 14.50 13.45 -24.50
C ALA A 189 15.95 12.96 -24.31
N ASN A 190 16.21 11.66 -24.56
CA ASN A 190 17.51 11.04 -24.36
C ASN A 190 17.85 10.15 -25.57
N PRO A 191 18.81 10.55 -26.42
CA PRO A 191 19.19 9.78 -27.60
C PRO A 191 19.76 8.39 -27.29
N TRP A 192 20.36 8.21 -26.11
CA TRP A 192 20.97 6.94 -25.70
C TRP A 192 19.95 5.83 -25.45
N LEU A 193 18.65 6.16 -25.40
CA LEU A 193 17.56 5.19 -25.23
C LEU A 193 17.07 4.59 -26.56
N TRP A 194 17.72 4.88 -27.69
CA TRP A 194 17.40 4.24 -28.96
C TRP A 194 17.39 2.69 -28.93
N PRO A 195 18.26 1.98 -28.17
CA PRO A 195 18.24 0.52 -28.13
C PRO A 195 16.95 -0.03 -27.53
N LYS A 196 16.27 0.77 -26.69
CA LYS A 196 14.98 0.44 -26.09
C LYS A 196 13.88 0.36 -27.15
N ILE A 197 13.85 1.32 -28.07
CA ILE A 197 12.93 1.31 -29.21
C ILE A 197 13.24 0.10 -30.10
N TRP A 198 14.52 -0.21 -30.33
CA TRP A 198 14.90 -1.39 -31.10
C TRP A 198 14.45 -2.70 -30.45
N GLN A 199 14.74 -2.90 -29.16
CA GLN A 199 14.37 -4.12 -28.44
C GLN A 199 12.85 -4.30 -28.35
N GLY A 200 12.09 -3.22 -28.13
CA GLY A 200 10.63 -3.25 -28.09
C GLY A 200 9.94 -3.53 -29.43
N ASN A 201 10.67 -3.48 -30.55
CA ASN A 201 10.14 -3.68 -31.91
C ASN A 201 10.96 -4.68 -32.72
N ARG A 202 11.61 -5.66 -32.09
CA ARG A 202 12.46 -6.65 -32.81
C ARG A 202 11.70 -7.53 -33.80
N ASP A 203 10.40 -7.64 -33.63
CA ASP A 203 9.46 -8.25 -34.57
C ASP A 203 9.41 -7.50 -35.92
N LEU A 204 9.53 -6.17 -35.88
CA LEU A 204 9.49 -5.30 -37.06
C LEU A 204 10.89 -4.87 -37.55
N ILE A 205 11.80 -4.57 -36.62
CA ILE A 205 13.13 -4.02 -36.87
C ILE A 205 14.19 -5.10 -36.65
N ARG A 206 14.62 -5.73 -37.76
CA ARG A 206 15.73 -6.69 -37.74
C ARG A 206 17.09 -6.01 -37.60
N ASP A 207 17.29 -4.96 -38.39
CA ASP A 207 18.51 -4.15 -38.38
C ASP A 207 18.18 -2.77 -37.77
N PRO A 208 18.81 -2.37 -36.66
CA PRO A 208 18.55 -1.09 -36.02
C PRO A 208 18.90 0.13 -36.88
N ASP A 209 19.77 0.00 -37.89
CA ASP A 209 20.11 1.10 -38.80
C ASP A 209 19.05 1.32 -39.89
N ILE A 210 18.07 0.40 -40.03
CA ILE A 210 17.07 0.43 -41.11
C ILE A 210 15.66 0.53 -40.52
N ILE A 211 15.07 1.73 -40.62
CA ILE A 211 13.64 1.96 -40.36
C ILE A 211 12.96 2.57 -41.58
N LYS A 212 11.70 2.19 -41.84
CA LYS A 212 10.95 2.67 -43.02
C LYS A 212 9.86 3.67 -42.61
N PRO A 213 9.55 4.66 -43.47
CA PRO A 213 8.43 5.57 -43.24
C PRO A 213 7.10 4.82 -43.08
N LYS A 214 6.20 5.37 -42.27
CA LYS A 214 4.87 4.82 -41.90
C LYS A 214 4.90 3.58 -41.01
N TRP A 215 6.07 3.11 -40.58
CA TRP A 215 6.14 2.10 -39.52
C TRP A 215 5.61 2.67 -38.22
N VAL A 216 4.73 1.91 -37.56
CA VAL A 216 4.21 2.25 -36.24
C VAL A 216 5.09 1.52 -35.22
N LEU A 217 6.01 2.25 -34.60
CA LEU A 217 6.91 1.71 -33.58
C LEU A 217 6.29 1.87 -32.20
N LYS A 218 6.34 0.81 -31.40
CA LYS A 218 6.09 0.86 -29.97
C LYS A 218 7.22 1.63 -29.29
N ILE A 219 6.90 2.49 -28.36
CA ILE A 219 7.86 3.26 -27.56
C ILE A 219 7.73 2.77 -26.12
N PRO A 220 8.59 1.81 -25.70
CA PRO A 220 8.53 1.27 -24.33
C PRO A 220 8.80 2.35 -23.28
N GLU A 221 8.10 2.34 -22.15
CA GLU A 221 8.30 3.36 -21.13
C GLU A 221 9.57 3.13 -20.28
N GLY A 222 10.01 4.18 -19.57
CA GLY A 222 11.12 4.14 -18.61
C GLY A 222 12.35 4.95 -19.04
N LYS A 223 12.99 5.61 -18.07
CA LYS A 223 14.06 6.61 -18.27
C LYS A 223 15.47 6.01 -18.42
N GLU A 224 15.61 4.72 -18.19
CA GLU A 224 16.88 4.01 -18.25
C GLU A 224 16.79 2.73 -19.10
N LEU A 225 17.96 2.26 -19.54
CA LEU A 225 18.10 0.98 -20.25
C LEU A 225 18.12 -0.19 -19.28
N SER A 226 17.35 -1.23 -19.58
CA SER A 226 17.42 -2.52 -18.88
C SER A 226 18.77 -3.21 -19.12
N LYS A 227 19.11 -4.21 -18.30
CA LYS A 227 20.34 -5.01 -18.48
C LYS A 227 20.39 -5.68 -19.86
N GLU A 228 19.25 -6.14 -20.33
CA GLU A 228 19.09 -6.80 -21.63
C GLU A 228 19.27 -5.81 -22.79
N GLU A 229 18.67 -4.61 -22.68
CA GLU A 229 18.80 -3.53 -23.66
C GLU A 229 20.25 -3.04 -23.77
N LYS A 230 20.94 -2.85 -22.63
CA LYS A 230 22.38 -2.52 -22.59
C LYS A 230 23.22 -3.59 -23.27
N SER A 231 22.95 -4.86 -22.95
CA SER A 231 23.66 -5.99 -23.54
C SER A 231 23.46 -6.06 -25.06
N ALA A 232 22.23 -5.84 -25.53
CA ALA A 232 21.91 -5.82 -26.95
C ALA A 232 22.60 -4.65 -27.69
N ALA A 233 22.59 -3.46 -27.12
CA ALA A 233 23.30 -2.30 -27.66
C ALA A 233 24.81 -2.59 -27.78
N ASN A 234 25.42 -3.15 -26.73
CA ASN A 234 26.84 -3.50 -26.73
C ASN A 234 27.19 -4.52 -27.81
N ARG A 235 26.35 -5.55 -28.00
CA ARG A 235 26.54 -6.54 -29.08
C ARG A 235 26.48 -5.88 -30.45
N TYR A 236 25.54 -4.98 -30.66
CA TYR A 236 25.42 -4.23 -31.91
C TYR A 236 26.66 -3.37 -32.18
N TYR A 237 27.11 -2.58 -31.21
CA TYR A 237 28.31 -1.74 -31.38
C TYR A 237 29.58 -2.56 -31.59
N LYS A 238 29.72 -3.70 -30.91
CA LYS A 238 30.84 -4.63 -31.12
C LYS A 238 30.86 -5.14 -32.56
N LYS A 239 29.73 -5.63 -33.06
CA LYS A 239 29.60 -6.12 -34.44
C LYS A 239 29.93 -5.02 -35.45
N LYS A 240 29.43 -3.80 -35.24
CA LYS A 240 29.69 -2.65 -36.11
C LYS A 240 31.17 -2.22 -36.11
N ALA A 241 31.85 -2.35 -34.98
CA ALA A 241 33.29 -2.09 -34.89
C ALA A 241 34.13 -3.16 -35.62
N GLU A 242 33.69 -4.42 -35.61
CA GLU A 242 34.31 -5.52 -36.36
C GLU A 242 34.08 -5.41 -37.88
N GLU A 243 32.96 -4.83 -38.29
CA GLU A 243 32.60 -4.58 -39.70
C GLU A 243 33.14 -3.24 -40.24
N ALA A 244 33.78 -2.43 -39.39
CA ALA A 244 34.40 -1.18 -39.81
C ALA A 244 35.73 -1.48 -40.55
N PRO A 245 35.93 -0.96 -41.78
CA PRO A 245 37.12 -1.21 -42.59
C PRO A 245 38.38 -0.53 -42.05
#